data_AF-A0A2D6SPJ0-F1
#
_entry.id   AF-A0A2D6SPJ0-F1
#
_cell.length_a   1.000
_cell.length_b   1.000
_cell.length_c   1.000
_cell.angle_alpha   90.00
_cell.angle_beta   90.00
_cell.angle_gamma   90.00
#
_symmetry.space_group_name_H-M   'P 1'
#
loop_
_entity.id
_entity.type
_entity.pdbx_description
1 polymer ?
#
loop_
_entity_poly.entity_id
_entity_poly.type
_entity_poly.pdbx_seq_one_letter_code
_entity_poly.pdbx_strand_id
1 'polypeptide(L)'
;MANGDILSGLNQSDINHFRKDFIQMMKVGVEIDRCYGKADTELDDCIPNYKELIEKFNKKYKGIRIKPKITIEHFHIRIFVKAKSLKSFFENAASRIPGLKSVGRTNFNQVDVTDVERFASFVASLQKKVYLSYIDPESGTSTLTASLDKKEKIVEIIYNADEIINENSAAFKICAFYAAKQSINKKIEIYGDASTFGFSNLLDEVEQREWHDKYDPKYLE
;
A
#
# COMPACT_ATOMS: atom_id res chain seq x y z
N MET A 1 1.07 4.57 -28.59
CA MET A 1 1.86 4.99 -27.40
C MET A 1 2.17 3.74 -26.62
N ALA A 2 3.46 3.45 -26.36
CA ALA A 2 3.83 2.27 -25.58
C ALA A 2 3.46 2.54 -24.11
N ASN A 3 2.23 2.20 -23.72
CA ASN A 3 1.74 2.33 -22.35
C ASN A 3 2.32 1.19 -21.51
N GLY A 4 3.62 1.28 -21.19
CA GLY A 4 4.20 0.45 -20.15
C GLY A 4 3.55 0.81 -18.80
N ASP A 5 3.21 -0.21 -18.01
CA ASP A 5 2.76 -0.04 -16.64
C ASP A 5 3.75 0.83 -15.85
N ILE A 6 3.30 1.53 -14.81
CA ILE A 6 4.13 2.43 -13.97
C ILE A 6 5.37 1.71 -13.41
N LEU A 7 5.30 0.39 -13.27
CA LEU A 7 6.35 -0.48 -12.75
C LEU A 7 7.35 -0.98 -13.82
N SER A 8 7.02 -0.88 -15.12
CA SER A 8 7.77 -1.52 -16.23
C SER A 8 9.24 -1.10 -16.39
N GLY A 9 9.66 0.00 -15.77
CA GLY A 9 11.05 0.49 -15.79
C GLY A 9 11.79 0.33 -14.47
N LEU A 10 11.21 -0.35 -13.47
CA LEU A 10 11.81 -0.54 -12.16
C LEU A 10 12.41 -1.94 -12.01
N ASN A 11 13.29 -2.12 -11.02
CA ASN A 11 13.87 -3.41 -10.73
C ASN A 11 12.80 -4.39 -10.22
N GLN A 12 12.53 -5.44 -11.00
CA GLN A 12 11.52 -6.45 -10.65
C GLN A 12 11.83 -7.17 -9.33
N SER A 13 13.11 -7.39 -9.01
CA SER A 13 13.50 -7.98 -7.73
C SER A 13 13.09 -7.08 -6.56
N ASP A 14 13.24 -5.75 -6.71
CA ASP A 14 12.88 -4.81 -5.64
C ASP A 14 11.36 -4.68 -5.49
N ILE A 15 10.61 -4.74 -6.60
CA ILE A 15 9.15 -4.82 -6.60
C ILE A 15 8.69 -6.08 -5.88
N ASN A 16 9.29 -7.24 -6.19
CA ASN A 16 8.91 -8.52 -5.59
C ASN A 16 9.24 -8.58 -4.09
N HIS A 17 10.35 -8.00 -3.64
CA HIS A 17 10.66 -7.86 -2.22
C HIS A 17 9.63 -6.95 -1.53
N PHE A 18 9.34 -5.79 -2.12
CA PHE A 18 8.34 -4.88 -1.59
C PHE A 18 6.97 -5.57 -1.46
N ARG A 19 6.52 -6.27 -2.50
CA ARG A 19 5.26 -7.01 -2.54
C ARG A 19 5.11 -7.94 -1.34
N LYS A 20 6.10 -8.83 -1.12
CA LYS A 20 6.09 -9.78 0.00
C LYS A 20 6.03 -9.07 1.34
N ASP A 21 6.95 -8.14 1.57
CA ASP A 21 7.03 -7.39 2.82
C ASP A 21 5.74 -6.61 3.10
N PHE A 22 5.24 -5.89 2.09
CA PHE A 22 4.11 -4.99 2.22
C PHE A 22 2.79 -5.73 2.43
N ILE A 23 2.55 -6.81 1.69
CA ILE A 23 1.33 -7.62 1.88
C ILE A 23 1.34 -8.23 3.29
N GLN A 24 2.47 -8.78 3.74
CA GLN A 24 2.56 -9.37 5.07
C GLN A 24 2.37 -8.32 6.17
N MET A 25 2.97 -7.13 6.02
CA MET A 25 2.71 -5.99 6.90
C MET A 25 1.22 -5.66 6.97
N MET A 26 0.56 -5.53 5.82
CA MET A 26 -0.85 -5.16 5.77
C MET A 26 -1.75 -6.20 6.42
N LYS A 27 -1.48 -7.48 6.17
CA LYS A 27 -2.12 -8.63 6.82
C LYS A 27 -2.02 -8.55 8.35
N VAL A 28 -0.81 -8.38 8.89
CA VAL A 28 -0.58 -8.23 10.35
C VAL A 28 -1.36 -7.03 10.90
N GLY A 29 -1.35 -5.89 10.21
CA GLY A 29 -2.10 -4.71 10.63
C GLY A 29 -3.62 -4.93 10.71
N VAL A 30 -4.19 -5.67 9.75
CA VAL A 30 -5.62 -6.01 9.74
C VAL A 30 -5.98 -6.93 10.92
N GLU A 31 -5.14 -7.91 11.22
CA GLU A 31 -5.37 -8.81 12.37
C GLU A 31 -5.24 -8.09 13.71
N ILE A 32 -4.27 -7.19 13.85
CA ILE A 32 -4.17 -6.34 15.04
C ILE A 32 -5.42 -5.46 15.19
N ASP A 33 -5.92 -4.86 14.10
CA ASP A 33 -7.19 -4.09 14.12
C ASP A 33 -8.37 -4.95 14.57
N ARG A 34 -8.47 -6.19 14.03
CA ARG A 34 -9.52 -7.14 14.37
C ARG A 34 -9.48 -7.53 15.85
N CYS A 35 -8.30 -7.82 16.40
CA CYS A 35 -8.15 -8.14 17.82
C CYS A 35 -8.40 -6.89 18.70
N TYR A 36 -7.97 -5.71 18.25
CA TYR A 36 -8.19 -4.43 18.95
C TYR A 36 -9.67 -4.13 19.13
N GLY A 37 -10.48 -4.29 18.08
CA GLY A 37 -11.93 -4.14 18.17
C GLY A 37 -12.62 -5.15 19.09
N LYS A 38 -11.95 -6.26 19.44
CA LYS A 38 -12.46 -7.30 20.37
C LYS A 38 -11.97 -7.13 21.81
N ALA A 39 -11.15 -6.11 22.08
CA ALA A 39 -10.49 -5.91 23.38
C ALA A 39 -9.71 -7.15 23.85
N ASP A 40 -9.02 -7.82 22.93
CA ASP A 40 -8.20 -9.00 23.23
C ASP A 40 -6.97 -8.62 24.07
N THR A 41 -6.72 -9.36 25.15
CA THR A 41 -5.61 -9.13 26.08
C THR A 41 -4.23 -9.42 25.48
N GLU A 42 -4.15 -10.19 24.39
CA GLU A 42 -2.90 -10.53 23.70
C GLU A 42 -2.26 -9.35 22.92
N LEU A 43 -2.92 -8.17 22.92
CA LEU A 43 -2.45 -6.98 22.19
C LEU A 43 -1.33 -6.20 22.87
N ASP A 44 -1.12 -6.42 24.18
CA ASP A 44 -0.17 -5.66 24.98
C ASP A 44 1.25 -5.77 24.43
N ASP A 45 1.64 -6.93 23.92
CA ASP A 45 2.94 -7.17 23.27
C ASP A 45 2.89 -6.97 21.75
N CYS A 46 1.75 -7.23 21.10
CA CYS A 46 1.63 -7.17 19.64
C CYS A 46 1.76 -5.73 19.09
N ILE A 47 1.12 -4.74 19.72
CA ILE A 47 1.13 -3.36 19.21
C ILE A 47 2.54 -2.73 19.27
N PRO A 48 3.29 -2.83 20.39
CA PRO A 48 4.68 -2.38 20.44
C PRO A 48 5.55 -3.05 19.38
N ASN A 49 5.49 -4.39 19.28
CA ASN A 49 6.27 -5.14 18.30
C ASN A 49 5.95 -4.70 16.86
N TYR A 50 4.66 -4.45 16.57
CA TYR A 50 4.27 -4.00 15.23
C TYR A 50 4.73 -2.58 14.94
N LYS A 51 4.76 -1.68 15.94
CA LYS A 51 5.35 -0.35 15.78
C LYS A 51 6.83 -0.43 15.44
N GLU A 52 7.59 -1.31 16.10
CA GLU A 52 9.01 -1.53 15.76
C GLU A 52 9.18 -2.07 14.34
N LEU A 53 8.32 -3.00 13.92
CA LEU A 53 8.32 -3.53 12.56
C LEU A 53 8.00 -2.43 11.53
N ILE A 54 7.05 -1.54 11.81
CA ILE A 54 6.76 -0.34 10.99
C ILE A 54 8.00 0.56 10.88
N GLU A 55 8.76 0.74 11.96
CA GLU A 55 10.01 1.51 11.91
C GLU A 55 11.06 0.84 11.01
N LYS A 56 11.22 -0.48 11.11
CA LYS A 56 12.11 -1.25 10.21
C LYS A 56 11.65 -1.09 8.74
N PHE A 57 10.36 -1.21 8.46
CA PHE A 57 9.79 -1.03 7.13
C PHE A 57 10.10 0.37 6.57
N ASN A 58 9.85 1.41 7.36
CA ASN A 58 10.13 2.80 6.99
C ASN A 58 11.64 3.08 6.83
N LYS A 59 12.50 2.31 7.52
CA LYS A 59 13.95 2.34 7.32
C LYS A 59 14.34 1.66 5.99
N LYS A 60 13.69 0.54 5.62
CA LYS A 60 13.93 -0.24 4.40
C LYS A 60 13.51 0.49 3.13
N TYR A 61 12.30 1.05 3.12
CA TYR A 61 11.69 1.68 1.95
C TYR A 61 11.60 3.19 2.12
N LYS A 62 12.45 3.94 1.42
CA LYS A 62 12.57 5.39 1.63
C LYS A 62 11.51 6.23 0.92
N GLY A 63 10.85 5.73 -0.11
CA GLY A 63 9.84 6.49 -0.86
C GLY A 63 8.40 6.34 -0.34
N ILE A 64 8.17 5.41 0.59
CA ILE A 64 6.88 5.16 1.26
C ILE A 64 7.07 5.29 2.78
N ARG A 65 6.00 5.60 3.49
CA ARG A 65 5.96 5.62 4.94
C ARG A 65 4.64 5.07 5.44
N ILE A 66 4.71 4.16 6.41
CA ILE A 66 3.55 3.62 7.11
C ILE A 66 3.49 4.21 8.52
N LYS A 67 2.29 4.53 9.00
CA LYS A 67 2.07 4.96 10.39
C LYS A 67 0.83 4.29 10.97
N PRO A 68 0.86 3.88 12.24
CA PRO A 68 -0.36 3.50 12.94
C PRO A 68 -1.19 4.75 13.28
N LYS A 69 -2.51 4.58 13.30
CA LYS A 69 -3.49 5.53 13.85
C LYS A 69 -4.43 4.72 14.73
N ILE A 70 -4.31 4.93 16.03
CA ILE A 70 -5.13 4.26 17.03
C ILE A 70 -6.30 5.19 17.36
N THR A 71 -7.51 4.64 17.33
CA THR A 71 -8.75 5.26 17.82
C THR A 71 -9.31 4.40 18.95
N ILE A 72 -10.48 4.76 19.47
CA ILE A 72 -11.13 3.97 20.52
C ILE A 72 -11.48 2.56 20.02
N GLU A 73 -11.88 2.43 18.76
CA GLU A 73 -12.41 1.19 18.20
C GLU A 73 -11.44 0.49 17.25
N HIS A 74 -10.41 1.19 16.79
CA HIS A 74 -9.59 0.70 15.68
C HIS A 74 -8.09 0.98 15.84
N PHE A 75 -7.31 0.04 15.34
CA PHE A 75 -5.91 0.18 15.02
C PHE A 75 -5.75 0.24 13.50
N HIS A 76 -5.74 1.46 12.93
CA HIS A 76 -5.61 1.62 11.49
C HIS A 76 -4.17 1.84 11.06
N ILE A 77 -3.85 1.35 9.87
CA ILE A 77 -2.62 1.67 9.18
C ILE A 77 -2.86 2.79 8.18
N ARG A 78 -1.96 3.78 8.16
CA ARG A 78 -1.97 4.89 7.21
C ARG A 78 -0.74 4.78 6.33
N ILE A 79 -0.95 4.91 5.02
CA ILE A 79 0.11 4.79 4.03
C ILE A 79 0.35 6.15 3.38
N PHE A 80 1.61 6.56 3.34
CA PHE A 80 2.03 7.80 2.72
C PHE A 80 3.12 7.53 1.69
N VAL A 81 3.05 8.24 0.56
CA VAL A 81 4.09 8.25 -0.46
C VAL A 81 4.78 9.61 -0.50
N LYS A 82 6.08 9.61 -0.78
CA LYS A 82 6.90 10.83 -0.85
C LYS A 82 6.69 11.58 -2.16
N ALA A 83 5.52 12.20 -2.29
CA ALA A 83 5.20 13.18 -3.31
C ALA A 83 5.01 14.57 -2.67
N LYS A 84 5.70 15.58 -3.20
CA LYS A 84 5.71 16.95 -2.63
C LYS A 84 4.35 17.66 -2.78
N SER A 85 3.54 17.25 -3.75
CA SER A 85 2.21 17.79 -4.05
C SER A 85 1.36 16.74 -4.75
N LEU A 86 0.03 16.92 -4.72
CA LEU A 86 -0.87 16.06 -5.49
C LEU A 86 -0.67 16.14 -7.00
N LYS A 87 -0.28 17.31 -7.52
CA LYS A 87 0.09 17.45 -8.93
C LYS A 87 1.29 16.58 -9.27
N SER A 88 2.36 16.64 -8.45
CA SER A 88 3.54 15.79 -8.65
C SER A 88 3.24 14.30 -8.48
N PHE A 89 2.34 13.95 -7.55
CA PHE A 89 1.87 12.59 -7.38
C PHE A 89 1.14 12.08 -8.62
N PHE A 90 0.24 12.90 -9.15
CA PHE A 90 -0.54 12.58 -10.34
C PHE A 90 0.37 12.39 -11.55
N GLU A 91 1.17 13.41 -11.89
CA GLU A 91 2.02 13.43 -13.09
C GLU A 91 3.09 12.33 -13.09
N ASN A 92 3.70 12.05 -11.93
CA ASN A 92 4.80 11.09 -11.86
C ASN A 92 4.36 9.64 -11.69
N ALA A 93 3.14 9.43 -11.19
CA ALA A 93 2.66 8.11 -10.83
C ALA A 93 1.23 7.85 -11.30
N ALA A 94 0.24 8.53 -10.73
CA ALA A 94 -1.15 8.11 -10.88
C ALA A 94 -1.67 8.21 -12.33
N SER A 95 -1.19 9.16 -13.13
CA SER A 95 -1.55 9.29 -14.55
C SER A 95 -0.89 8.27 -15.47
N ARG A 96 0.14 7.57 -14.99
CA ARG A 96 0.91 6.58 -15.75
C ARG A 96 0.38 5.16 -15.60
N ILE A 97 -0.60 4.96 -14.73
CA ILE A 97 -1.30 3.68 -14.60
C ILE A 97 -2.26 3.55 -15.79
N PRO A 98 -2.15 2.47 -16.59
CA PRO A 98 -3.07 2.22 -17.69
C PRO A 98 -4.54 2.24 -17.24
N GLY A 99 -5.43 2.66 -18.13
CA GLY A 99 -6.87 2.63 -17.88
C GLY A 99 -7.43 3.81 -17.09
N LEU A 100 -6.65 4.86 -16.79
CA LEU A 100 -7.19 6.06 -16.13
C LEU A 100 -8.40 6.59 -16.91
N LYS A 101 -9.57 6.60 -16.26
CA LYS A 101 -10.84 6.96 -16.88
C LYS A 101 -11.33 8.33 -16.44
N SER A 102 -11.22 8.65 -15.16
CA SER A 102 -11.72 9.92 -14.64
C SER A 102 -11.01 10.40 -13.38
N VAL A 103 -11.10 11.70 -13.15
CA VAL A 103 -10.47 12.42 -12.03
C VAL A 103 -11.48 13.32 -11.34
N GLY A 104 -11.49 13.35 -10.02
CA GLY A 104 -12.43 14.16 -9.25
C GLY A 104 -11.87 14.56 -7.89
N ARG A 105 -12.50 15.53 -7.22
CA ARG A 105 -12.24 15.79 -5.79
C ARG A 105 -12.96 14.79 -4.90
N THR A 106 -14.04 14.23 -5.44
CA THR A 106 -14.91 13.21 -4.87
C THR A 106 -15.30 12.24 -5.98
N ASN A 107 -15.93 11.14 -5.58
CA ASN A 107 -16.52 10.13 -6.44
C ASN A 107 -17.73 10.63 -7.26
N PHE A 108 -18.48 11.65 -6.80
CA PHE A 108 -19.69 12.12 -7.48
C PHE A 108 -19.46 13.16 -8.59
N ASN A 109 -18.33 13.88 -8.57
CA ASN A 109 -18.03 14.97 -9.51
C ASN A 109 -16.72 14.72 -10.25
N GLN A 110 -16.70 13.66 -11.05
CA GLN A 110 -15.53 13.26 -11.80
C GLN A 110 -15.56 13.84 -13.22
N VAL A 111 -14.38 14.17 -13.72
CA VAL A 111 -14.12 14.61 -15.08
C VAL A 111 -13.50 13.46 -15.83
N ASP A 112 -14.10 13.09 -16.96
CA ASP A 112 -13.57 12.04 -17.84
C ASP A 112 -12.27 12.52 -18.51
N VAL A 113 -11.30 11.62 -18.69
CA VAL A 113 -10.05 11.93 -19.39
C VAL A 113 -10.27 12.33 -20.86
N THR A 114 -11.41 11.96 -21.44
CA THR A 114 -11.79 12.34 -22.82
C THR A 114 -12.21 13.81 -22.93
N ASP A 115 -12.63 14.46 -21.84
CA ASP A 115 -12.90 15.91 -21.79
C ASP A 115 -11.59 16.66 -21.49
N VAL A 116 -10.76 16.82 -22.52
CA VAL A 116 -9.37 17.30 -22.40
C VAL A 116 -9.27 18.65 -21.69
N GLU A 117 -10.17 19.60 -22.00
CA GLU A 117 -10.14 20.94 -21.40
C GLU A 117 -10.49 20.90 -19.91
N ARG A 118 -11.58 20.21 -19.54
CA ARG A 118 -11.97 20.11 -18.13
C ARG A 118 -10.96 19.28 -17.36
N PHE A 119 -10.39 18.23 -17.96
CA PHE A 119 -9.38 17.40 -17.35
C PHE A 119 -8.10 18.20 -17.06
N ALA A 120 -7.58 18.95 -18.05
CA ALA A 120 -6.39 19.78 -17.86
C ALA A 120 -6.62 20.86 -16.80
N SER A 121 -7.78 21.51 -16.82
CA SER A 121 -8.19 22.49 -15.80
C SER A 121 -8.27 21.87 -14.41
N PHE A 122 -8.84 20.66 -14.30
CA PHE A 122 -8.91 19.93 -13.04
C PHE A 122 -7.52 19.64 -12.48
N VAL A 123 -6.63 19.06 -13.31
CA VAL A 123 -5.26 18.70 -12.91
C VAL A 123 -4.48 19.94 -12.46
N ALA A 124 -4.66 21.08 -13.14
CA ALA A 124 -4.07 22.35 -12.73
C ALA A 124 -4.60 22.83 -11.36
N SER A 125 -5.85 22.51 -11.00
CA SER A 125 -6.48 22.87 -9.73
C SER A 125 -6.20 21.91 -8.56
N LEU A 126 -5.41 20.85 -8.75
CA LEU A 126 -5.16 19.82 -7.74
C LEU A 126 -4.35 20.36 -6.55
N GLN A 127 -4.98 20.41 -5.37
CA GLN A 127 -4.35 20.96 -4.16
C GLN A 127 -4.40 20.05 -2.93
N LYS A 128 -5.57 19.47 -2.60
CA LYS A 128 -5.77 18.81 -1.29
C LYS A 128 -6.16 17.35 -1.35
N LYS A 129 -7.00 16.97 -2.30
CA LYS A 129 -7.51 15.61 -2.47
C LYS A 129 -7.75 15.32 -3.93
N VAL A 130 -7.54 14.07 -4.33
CA VAL A 130 -7.91 13.55 -5.64
C VAL A 130 -8.56 12.18 -5.47
N TYR A 131 -9.55 11.93 -6.30
CA TYR A 131 -10.20 10.66 -6.54
C TYR A 131 -9.96 10.30 -8.01
N LEU A 132 -9.51 9.09 -8.26
CA LEU A 132 -9.18 8.59 -9.60
C LEU A 132 -9.92 7.28 -9.81
N SER A 133 -10.43 7.07 -11.02
CA SER A 133 -10.98 5.79 -11.46
C SER A 133 -10.16 5.25 -12.62
N TYR A 134 -9.97 3.93 -12.62
CA TYR A 134 -9.26 3.19 -13.64
C TYR A 134 -10.18 2.08 -14.14
N ILE A 135 -10.22 1.89 -15.46
CA ILE A 135 -10.90 0.77 -16.10
C ILE A 135 -9.83 -0.11 -16.72
N ASP A 136 -9.76 -1.34 -16.24
CA ASP A 136 -8.90 -2.38 -16.78
C ASP A 136 -9.78 -3.52 -17.33
N PRO A 137 -9.56 -3.99 -18.57
CA PRO A 137 -10.39 -5.04 -19.16
C PRO A 137 -10.35 -6.38 -18.41
N GLU A 138 -9.26 -6.69 -17.72
CA GLU A 138 -9.04 -7.97 -17.06
C GLU A 138 -9.48 -7.94 -15.59
N SER A 139 -9.26 -6.81 -14.92
CA SER A 139 -9.47 -6.65 -13.47
C SER A 139 -10.62 -5.71 -13.09
N GLY A 140 -11.30 -5.12 -14.08
CA GLY A 140 -12.48 -4.29 -13.88
C GLY A 140 -12.15 -2.85 -13.47
N THR A 141 -12.99 -2.28 -12.60
CA THR A 141 -12.83 -0.90 -12.15
C THR A 141 -12.01 -0.85 -10.87
N SER A 142 -10.89 -0.13 -10.88
CA SER A 142 -10.09 0.19 -9.69
C SER A 142 -10.25 1.67 -9.34
N THR A 143 -10.31 1.99 -8.04
CA THR A 143 -10.40 3.37 -7.59
C THR A 143 -9.25 3.71 -6.67
N LEU A 144 -8.88 4.99 -6.65
CA LEU A 144 -7.81 5.48 -5.80
C LEU A 144 -8.19 6.84 -5.25
N THR A 145 -8.10 6.96 -3.93
CA THR A 145 -8.22 8.25 -3.27
C THR A 145 -6.87 8.63 -2.66
N ALA A 146 -6.42 9.86 -2.89
CA ALA A 146 -5.20 10.37 -2.30
C ALA A 146 -5.41 11.77 -1.72
N SER A 147 -4.75 12.07 -0.61
CA SER A 147 -4.83 13.37 0.07
C SER A 147 -3.45 13.92 0.43
N LEU A 148 -3.27 15.24 0.36
CA LEU A 148 -2.01 15.87 0.74
C LEU A 148 -2.00 16.15 2.25
N ASP A 149 -1.07 15.52 2.97
CA ASP A 149 -0.70 15.99 4.31
C ASP A 149 0.14 17.26 4.15
N LYS A 150 -0.48 18.41 4.42
CA LYS A 150 0.19 19.72 4.27
C LYS A 150 1.32 19.93 5.26
N LYS A 151 1.26 19.31 6.44
CA LYS A 151 2.27 19.49 7.49
C LYS A 151 3.55 18.75 7.12
N GLU A 152 3.41 17.52 6.63
CA GLU A 152 4.56 16.69 6.26
C GLU A 152 4.93 16.79 4.78
N LYS A 153 4.10 17.43 3.94
CA LYS A 153 4.26 17.54 2.48
C LYS A 153 4.43 16.16 1.82
N ILE A 154 3.61 15.21 2.26
CA ILE A 154 3.54 13.83 1.76
C ILE A 154 2.09 13.53 1.36
N VAL A 155 1.91 12.58 0.44
CA VAL A 155 0.58 12.21 -0.02
C VAL A 155 0.15 10.93 0.69
N GLU A 156 -0.97 10.99 1.41
CA GLU A 156 -1.64 9.83 1.98
C GLU A 156 -2.46 9.11 0.92
N ILE A 157 -2.32 7.79 0.86
CA ILE A 157 -3.19 6.91 0.09
C ILE A 157 -4.34 6.48 1.01
N ILE A 158 -5.56 6.74 0.59
CA ILE A 158 -6.78 6.29 1.27
C ILE A 158 -7.24 5.04 0.54
N TYR A 159 -7.34 3.93 1.27
CA TYR A 159 -7.50 2.61 0.69
C TYR A 159 -8.51 1.77 1.48
N ASN A 160 -9.07 0.76 0.82
CA ASN A 160 -9.66 -0.42 1.46
C ASN A 160 -8.58 -1.51 1.59
N ALA A 161 -8.58 -2.26 2.69
CA ALA A 161 -7.66 -3.35 2.96
C ALA A 161 -7.60 -4.37 1.81
N ASP A 162 -8.75 -4.75 1.24
CA ASP A 162 -8.80 -5.72 0.14
C ASP A 162 -8.18 -5.17 -1.16
N GLU A 163 -8.33 -3.87 -1.40
CA GLU A 163 -7.76 -3.22 -2.58
C GLU A 163 -6.24 -3.07 -2.45
N ILE A 164 -5.72 -2.71 -1.27
CA ILE A 164 -4.29 -2.41 -1.11
C ILE A 164 -3.42 -3.66 -1.16
N ILE A 165 -3.97 -4.84 -0.87
CA ILE A 165 -3.27 -6.13 -1.00
C ILE A 165 -3.39 -6.73 -2.41
N ASN A 166 -4.33 -6.24 -3.23
CA ASN A 166 -4.46 -6.65 -4.63
C ASN A 166 -3.38 -5.95 -5.48
N GLU A 167 -2.45 -6.73 -6.01
CA GLU A 167 -1.30 -6.25 -6.78
C GLU A 167 -1.68 -5.52 -8.07
N ASN A 168 -2.85 -5.83 -8.62
CA ASN A 168 -3.37 -5.18 -9.82
C ASN A 168 -3.99 -3.81 -9.52
N SER A 169 -4.29 -3.51 -8.25
CA SER A 169 -4.91 -2.25 -7.86
C SER A 169 -4.00 -1.05 -8.10
N ALA A 170 -4.61 0.09 -8.42
CA ALA A 170 -3.87 1.34 -8.57
C ALA A 170 -3.14 1.73 -7.27
N ALA A 171 -3.75 1.44 -6.10
CA ALA A 171 -3.17 1.75 -4.81
C ALA A 171 -1.88 0.95 -4.55
N PHE A 172 -1.89 -0.35 -4.83
CA PHE A 172 -0.69 -1.19 -4.69
C PHE A 172 0.41 -0.74 -5.66
N LYS A 173 0.09 -0.57 -6.95
CA LYS A 173 1.05 -0.15 -7.98
C LYS A 173 1.76 1.16 -7.64
N ILE A 174 1.04 2.12 -7.06
CA ILE A 174 1.63 3.38 -6.58
C ILE A 174 2.57 3.16 -5.41
N CYS A 175 2.16 2.35 -4.43
CA CYS A 175 3.00 2.04 -3.29
C CYS A 175 4.29 1.34 -3.71
N ALA A 176 4.18 0.35 -4.59
CA ALA A 176 5.32 -0.37 -5.18
C ALA A 176 6.24 0.57 -5.98
N PHE A 177 5.66 1.46 -6.80
CA PHE A 177 6.44 2.45 -7.54
C PHE A 177 7.25 3.35 -6.61
N TYR A 178 6.63 3.94 -5.57
CA TYR A 178 7.35 4.82 -4.65
C TYR A 178 8.36 4.06 -3.78
N ALA A 179 8.07 2.81 -3.41
CA ALA A 179 8.99 1.99 -2.65
C ALA A 179 10.24 1.57 -3.45
N ALA A 180 10.06 1.17 -4.72
CA ALA A 180 11.12 0.65 -5.58
C ALA A 180 11.81 1.72 -6.44
N LYS A 181 11.28 2.94 -6.55
CA LYS A 181 11.94 4.06 -7.25
C LYS A 181 13.24 4.51 -6.57
N GLN A 182 13.42 4.20 -5.29
CA GLN A 182 14.64 4.50 -4.53
C GLN A 182 15.33 3.19 -4.13
N SER A 183 16.63 3.24 -3.85
CA SER A 183 17.38 2.08 -3.36
C SER A 183 16.75 1.52 -2.08
N ILE A 184 16.46 0.21 -2.07
CA ILE A 184 15.92 -0.48 -0.89
C ILE A 184 17.05 -1.08 -0.03
N ASN A 185 16.91 -1.02 1.29
CA ASN A 185 17.88 -1.66 2.19
C ASN A 185 17.55 -3.14 2.37
N LYS A 186 18.10 -3.99 1.50
CA LYS A 186 17.85 -5.45 1.51
C LYS A 186 18.33 -6.18 2.78
N LYS A 187 19.14 -5.56 3.63
CA LYS A 187 19.60 -6.15 4.90
C LYS A 187 18.53 -6.14 5.99
N ILE A 188 17.48 -5.33 5.83
CA ILE A 188 16.38 -5.28 6.79
C ILE A 188 15.38 -6.38 6.41
N GLU A 189 15.24 -7.38 7.27
CA GLU A 189 14.23 -8.42 7.13
C GLU A 189 12.88 -7.87 7.62
N ILE A 190 11.83 -7.99 6.81
CA ILE A 190 10.48 -7.52 7.15
C ILE A 190 9.51 -8.68 7.06
N TYR A 191 9.48 -9.39 5.94
CA TYR A 191 8.62 -10.55 5.77
C TYR A 191 8.83 -11.57 6.89
N GLY A 192 10.08 -11.98 7.16
CA GLY A 192 10.39 -12.91 8.23
C GLY A 192 9.93 -12.44 9.61
N ASP A 193 10.22 -11.18 9.97
CA ASP A 193 9.81 -10.56 11.24
C ASP A 193 8.28 -10.41 11.35
N ALA A 194 7.60 -10.13 10.24
CA ALA A 194 6.14 -10.01 10.20
C ALA A 194 5.45 -11.38 10.36
N SER A 195 6.08 -12.45 9.86
CA SER A 195 5.57 -13.82 9.98
C SER A 195 5.71 -14.41 11.39
N THR A 196 6.35 -13.73 12.34
CA THR A 196 6.42 -14.18 13.74
C THR A 196 5.25 -13.72 14.60
N PHE A 197 4.31 -12.95 14.05
CA PHE A 197 3.15 -12.43 14.79
C PHE A 197 2.08 -13.48 15.14
N GLY A 198 2.29 -14.75 14.76
CA GLY A 198 1.48 -15.88 15.24
C GLY A 198 0.05 -15.96 14.69
N PHE A 199 -0.34 -15.03 13.80
CA PHE A 199 -1.64 -15.10 13.13
C PHE A 199 -1.62 -16.17 12.02
N SER A 200 -2.03 -17.39 12.36
CA SER A 200 -2.12 -18.54 11.42
C SER A 200 -2.94 -18.24 10.17
N ASN A 201 -3.94 -17.36 10.30
CA ASN A 201 -4.88 -16.99 9.23
C ASN A 201 -4.21 -16.14 8.13
N LEU A 202 -3.00 -15.64 8.38
CA LEU A 202 -2.28 -14.77 7.45
C LEU A 202 -1.44 -15.53 6.43
N LEU A 203 -1.16 -16.81 6.68
CA LEU A 203 -0.33 -17.65 5.85
C LEU A 203 -1.21 -18.42 4.87
N ASP A 204 -0.87 -18.43 3.58
CA ASP A 204 -1.46 -19.39 2.64
C ASP A 204 -0.99 -20.83 2.95
N GLU A 205 -1.59 -21.85 2.33
CA GLU A 205 -1.26 -23.26 2.64
C GLU A 205 0.23 -23.59 2.46
N VAL A 206 0.91 -22.92 1.52
CA VAL A 206 2.35 -23.11 1.27
C VAL A 206 3.15 -22.42 2.38
N GLU A 207 2.80 -21.18 2.70
CA GLU A 207 3.43 -20.40 3.78
C GLU A 207 3.24 -21.06 5.16
N GLN A 208 2.07 -21.66 5.41
CA GLN A 208 1.80 -22.44 6.62
C GLN A 208 2.74 -23.64 6.70
N ARG A 209 2.90 -24.37 5.59
CA ARG A 209 3.79 -25.53 5.53
C ARG A 209 5.25 -25.14 5.74
N GLU A 210 5.74 -24.08 5.09
CA GLU A 210 7.11 -23.59 5.31
C GLU A 210 7.34 -23.14 6.75
N TRP A 211 6.35 -22.50 7.37
CA TRP A 211 6.43 -22.07 8.76
C TRP A 211 6.44 -23.26 9.72
N HIS A 212 5.56 -24.24 9.49
CA HIS A 212 5.56 -25.51 10.23
C HIS A 212 6.89 -26.26 10.07
N ASP A 213 7.41 -26.40 8.85
CA ASP A 213 8.69 -27.08 8.61
C ASP A 213 9.86 -26.38 9.31
N LYS A 214 9.81 -25.05 9.45
CA LYS A 214 10.86 -24.25 10.10
C LYS A 214 10.84 -24.30 11.63
N TYR A 215 9.66 -24.38 12.24
CA TYR A 215 9.49 -24.21 13.69
C TYR A 215 8.92 -25.44 14.42
N ASP A 216 8.31 -26.37 13.69
CA ASP A 216 7.87 -27.69 14.14
C ASP A 216 8.21 -28.73 13.06
N PRO A 217 9.51 -28.92 12.73
CA PRO A 217 9.91 -29.91 11.76
C PRO A 217 9.45 -31.27 12.26
N LYS A 218 8.43 -31.84 11.60
CA LYS A 218 8.11 -33.25 11.78
C LYS A 218 9.36 -34.02 11.40
N TYR A 219 10.05 -34.57 12.40
CA TYR A 219 10.98 -35.66 12.16
C TYR A 219 10.15 -36.75 11.49
N LEU A 220 10.37 -36.94 10.18
CA LEU A 220 9.82 -38.06 9.45
C LEU A 220 10.34 -39.32 10.14
N GLU A 221 9.45 -40.03 10.85
CA GLU A 221 9.63 -41.45 11.17
C GLU A 221 9.60 -42.31 9.90
#